data_AF-A0AA47FIR3-F1
#
_entry.id   AF-A0AA47FIR3-F1
#
_cell.length_a   1.000
_cell.length_b   1.000
_cell.length_c   1.000
_cell.angle_alpha   90.00
_cell.angle_beta   90.00
_cell.angle_gamma   90.00
#
_symmetry.space_group_name_H-M   'P 1'
#
loop_
_entity.id
_entity.type
_entity.pdbx_description
1 polymer ?
#
loop_
_entity_poly.entity_id
_entity_poly.type
_entity_poly.pdbx_seq_one_letter_code
_entity_poly.pdbx_strand_id
1 'polypeptide(L)'
;MMRATAVLLVGLPTTAAMGGAAPGRVPVPVAVPVSGPPGVGAWIAAVLVALATAVLLLPARRGLPRGWVTDASPGGAGARAPQSALSLLRSRWRSSPEPDLGLLLTEVASLLRAGATSQRAWTRALQRAGLTEGTEPDDDGVPPALHALADLQHDSWLPRRRDGHLLWRPPPPGRRARQRRATAAAVPGAIASCRLSTALGAPLADILEAVAGGVAESGHAEASRRAALAGPRTTARLLACLPVVGLGLGVLVGADPTALLLDGGAGSALGALGVILMVVGHLVTRRFVRAATADGDVVDEALVLDLAASALSAGASVPGVLTALGGALQEESAGVVGRALLLGAPWNEAWAAPDDEQWRRRRSRLESCLRPGWEDGASPVALLEATARSLRAGRRARDEEAAERLAVRLVLPLGACHLPAFVILGIAPVVASVGMGMLTG
;
A
#
# COMPACT_ATOMS: atom_id res chain seq x y z
N MET A 1 -19.94 39.25 -31.69
CA MET A 1 -20.89 40.03 -32.54
C MET A 1 -20.21 40.17 -33.91
N MET A 2 -20.83 40.01 -35.09
CA MET A 2 -22.11 39.36 -35.48
C MET A 2 -21.80 37.93 -36.01
N ARG A 3 -22.66 37.04 -36.53
CA ARG A 3 -24.14 36.94 -36.73
C ARG A 3 -24.83 37.51 -38.00
N ALA A 4 -24.72 36.80 -39.12
CA ALA A 4 -25.75 36.70 -40.17
C ALA A 4 -25.90 35.20 -40.54
N THR A 5 -27.02 34.47 -40.40
CA THR A 5 -28.45 34.71 -40.70
C THR A 5 -28.68 34.65 -42.23
N ALA A 6 -28.98 33.49 -42.84
CA ALA A 6 -30.22 32.66 -42.86
C ALA A 6 -31.24 33.10 -43.95
N VAL A 7 -32.32 32.30 -44.18
CA VAL A 7 -33.53 32.61 -45.02
C VAL A 7 -33.36 32.41 -46.55
N LEU A 8 -34.26 31.85 -47.39
CA LEU A 8 -35.50 31.01 -47.28
C LEU A 8 -35.74 30.26 -48.65
N LEU A 9 -36.25 29.02 -48.68
CA LEU A 9 -37.56 28.52 -49.21
C LEU A 9 -38.04 28.70 -50.69
N VAL A 10 -38.67 27.62 -51.20
CA VAL A 10 -39.86 27.52 -52.13
C VAL A 10 -39.71 27.61 -53.66
N GLY A 11 -40.46 26.74 -54.37
CA GLY A 11 -40.88 26.88 -55.78
C GLY A 11 -40.77 25.59 -56.61
N LEU A 12 -41.61 24.57 -56.38
CA LEU A 12 -42.80 24.15 -57.17
C LEU A 12 -42.56 23.71 -58.65
N PRO A 13 -43.25 22.65 -59.15
CA PRO A 13 -42.98 22.04 -60.47
C PRO A 13 -43.99 22.42 -61.57
N THR A 14 -43.54 22.54 -62.83
CA THR A 14 -44.42 22.56 -64.02
C THR A 14 -43.73 22.09 -65.32
N THR A 15 -44.25 20.96 -65.84
CA THR A 15 -44.65 20.70 -67.24
C THR A 15 -43.66 20.76 -68.43
N ALA A 16 -43.45 19.58 -69.03
CA ALA A 16 -43.50 19.23 -70.46
C ALA A 16 -42.66 20.00 -71.51
N ALA A 17 -41.78 19.28 -72.22
CA ALA A 17 -41.97 18.91 -73.64
C ALA A 17 -40.81 18.04 -74.20
N MET A 18 -41.08 17.42 -75.35
CA MET A 18 -40.33 16.37 -76.04
C MET A 18 -38.88 16.71 -76.50
N GLY A 19 -38.06 15.65 -76.61
CA GLY A 19 -37.20 15.43 -77.78
C GLY A 19 -35.72 15.86 -77.69
N GLY A 20 -34.81 14.89 -77.81
CA GLY A 20 -33.38 15.16 -78.01
C GLY A 20 -32.49 14.00 -77.59
N ALA A 21 -31.95 13.24 -78.56
CA ALA A 21 -30.96 12.20 -78.28
C ALA A 21 -29.58 12.80 -78.00
N ALA A 22 -28.85 12.26 -77.02
CA ALA A 22 -27.47 12.63 -76.71
C ALA A 22 -26.67 11.38 -76.23
N PRO A 23 -25.34 11.33 -76.42
CA PRO A 23 -24.57 10.08 -76.40
C PRO A 23 -24.22 9.55 -75.01
N GLY A 24 -23.81 8.28 -74.97
CA GLY A 24 -23.64 7.50 -73.74
C GLY A 24 -22.64 8.06 -72.73
N ARG A 25 -23.00 7.98 -71.45
CA ARG A 25 -22.10 8.18 -70.31
C ARG A 25 -21.63 6.82 -69.80
N VAL A 26 -20.31 6.66 -69.69
CA VAL A 26 -19.68 5.54 -68.96
C VAL A 26 -20.10 5.61 -67.48
N PRO A 27 -20.57 4.51 -66.86
CA PRO A 27 -20.87 4.52 -65.43
C PRO A 27 -19.56 4.57 -64.63
N VAL A 28 -19.35 5.68 -63.91
CA VAL A 28 -18.33 5.76 -62.86
C VAL A 28 -18.80 4.86 -61.69
N PRO A 29 -18.01 3.88 -61.23
CA PRO A 29 -18.40 3.07 -60.09
C PRO A 29 -18.36 3.91 -58.81
N VAL A 30 -19.53 4.22 -58.27
CA VAL A 30 -19.65 4.79 -56.92
C VAL A 30 -19.26 3.69 -55.93
N ALA A 31 -18.11 3.84 -55.29
CA ALA A 31 -17.69 2.97 -54.20
C ALA A 31 -18.61 3.18 -53.00
N VAL A 32 -19.63 2.33 -52.87
CA VAL A 32 -20.44 2.24 -51.66
C VAL A 32 -19.58 1.62 -50.56
N PRO A 33 -19.38 2.28 -49.41
CA PRO A 33 -18.69 1.67 -48.28
C PRO A 33 -19.59 0.56 -47.71
N VAL A 34 -19.28 -0.70 -48.05
CA VAL A 34 -19.96 -1.86 -47.47
C VAL A 34 -19.52 -1.99 -46.01
N SER A 35 -20.35 -1.49 -45.10
CA SER A 35 -20.20 -1.68 -43.66
C SER A 35 -20.54 -3.13 -43.26
N GLY A 36 -19.64 -4.06 -43.61
CA GLY A 36 -19.66 -5.40 -43.04
C GLY A 36 -19.52 -5.37 -41.52
N PRO A 37 -20.04 -6.38 -40.80
CA PRO A 37 -19.83 -6.48 -39.36
C PRO A 37 -18.33 -6.57 -39.05
N PRO A 38 -17.84 -5.96 -37.95
CA PRO A 38 -16.42 -5.99 -37.62
C PRO A 38 -15.94 -7.44 -37.49
N GLY A 39 -14.98 -7.82 -38.34
CA GLY A 39 -14.43 -9.17 -38.38
C GLY A 39 -13.86 -9.59 -37.01
N VAL A 40 -13.75 -10.89 -36.79
CA VAL A 40 -13.30 -11.48 -35.50
C VAL A 40 -11.95 -10.87 -35.04
N GLY A 41 -11.07 -10.51 -35.98
CA GLY A 41 -9.83 -9.79 -35.68
C GLY A 41 -10.03 -8.42 -35.01
N ALA A 42 -10.98 -7.60 -35.46
CA ALA A 42 -11.27 -6.30 -34.86
C ALA A 42 -11.71 -6.43 -33.38
N TRP A 43 -12.46 -7.49 -33.05
CA TRP A 43 -12.82 -7.83 -31.68
C TRP A 43 -11.61 -8.28 -30.84
N ILE A 44 -10.70 -9.08 -31.40
CA ILE A 44 -9.48 -9.52 -30.70
C ILE A 44 -8.54 -8.33 -30.44
N ALA A 45 -8.36 -7.43 -31.42
CA ALA A 45 -7.60 -6.19 -31.24
C ALA A 45 -8.24 -5.29 -30.18
N ALA A 46 -9.56 -5.09 -30.22
CA ALA A 46 -10.28 -4.34 -29.21
C ALA A 46 -10.12 -4.95 -27.81
N VAL A 47 -10.15 -6.29 -27.69
CA VAL A 47 -9.89 -7.00 -26.42
C VAL A 47 -8.45 -6.86 -25.96
N LEU A 48 -7.44 -6.94 -26.85
CA LEU A 48 -6.03 -6.74 -26.48
C LEU A 48 -5.74 -5.30 -26.05
N VAL A 49 -6.30 -4.31 -26.75
CA VAL A 49 -6.20 -2.88 -26.38
C VAL A 49 -6.95 -2.61 -25.08
N ALA A 50 -8.15 -3.20 -24.88
CA ALA A 50 -8.90 -3.13 -23.63
C ALA A 50 -8.16 -3.81 -22.46
N LEU A 51 -7.48 -4.92 -22.71
CA LEU A 51 -6.69 -5.63 -21.70
C LEU A 51 -5.40 -4.85 -21.35
N ALA A 52 -4.73 -4.26 -22.33
CA ALA A 52 -3.59 -3.39 -22.12
C ALA A 52 -3.99 -2.12 -21.34
N THR A 53 -5.05 -1.43 -21.76
CA THR A 53 -5.59 -0.27 -21.03
C THR A 53 -6.10 -0.65 -19.64
N ALA A 54 -6.74 -1.80 -19.45
CA ALA A 54 -7.10 -2.30 -18.12
C ALA A 54 -5.85 -2.56 -17.26
N VAL A 55 -4.79 -3.18 -17.82
CA VAL A 55 -3.52 -3.42 -17.11
C VAL A 55 -2.79 -2.11 -16.74
N LEU A 56 -2.96 -1.05 -17.54
CA LEU A 56 -2.46 0.30 -17.29
C LEU A 56 -3.30 1.09 -16.26
N LEU A 57 -4.63 0.95 -16.31
CA LEU A 57 -5.59 1.70 -15.50
C LEU A 57 -5.90 1.04 -14.14
N LEU A 58 -5.80 -0.29 -14.00
CA LEU A 58 -6.10 -0.96 -12.74
C LEU A 58 -5.15 -0.49 -11.61
N PRO A 59 -5.67 0.09 -10.51
CA PRO A 59 -4.83 0.64 -9.45
C PRO A 59 -3.97 -0.43 -8.77
N ALA A 60 -2.65 -0.19 -8.78
CA ALA A 60 -1.60 -1.20 -8.62
C ALA A 60 -1.36 -1.77 -7.20
N ARG A 61 -2.39 -1.86 -6.32
CA ARG A 61 -2.23 -2.33 -4.94
C ARG A 61 -3.14 -3.52 -4.58
N ARG A 62 -2.99 -4.63 -5.31
CA ARG A 62 -3.36 -5.97 -4.78
C ARG A 62 -2.16 -6.52 -4.00
N GLY A 63 -2.23 -6.45 -2.67
CA GLY A 63 -1.44 -7.29 -1.79
C GLY A 63 -2.01 -8.70 -1.80
N LEU A 64 -1.16 -9.70 -2.04
CA LEU A 64 -1.51 -11.10 -1.78
C LEU A 64 -1.49 -11.32 -0.26
N PRO A 65 -2.36 -12.17 0.29
CA PRO A 65 -2.36 -12.45 1.73
C PRO A 65 -1.00 -13.04 2.15
N ARG A 66 -0.34 -12.41 3.14
CA ARG A 66 0.60 -13.11 4.01
C ARG A 66 -0.23 -14.03 4.92
N GLY A 67 0.25 -15.25 5.15
CA GLY A 67 -0.42 -16.27 5.97
C GLY A 67 -1.40 -17.16 5.18
N TRP A 68 -0.86 -18.18 4.53
CA TRP A 68 -1.49 -19.50 4.37
C TRP A 68 -0.78 -20.51 5.31
N VAL A 69 -0.39 -20.02 6.49
CA VAL A 69 0.12 -20.84 7.58
C VAL A 69 -1.07 -21.14 8.48
N THR A 70 -1.27 -22.42 8.74
CA THR A 70 -2.29 -22.92 9.67
C THR A 70 -1.83 -22.68 11.10
N ASP A 71 -2.33 -21.62 11.73
CA ASP A 71 -2.22 -21.50 13.19
C ASP A 71 -3.11 -22.58 13.82
N ALA A 72 -2.46 -23.61 14.36
CA ALA A 72 -3.10 -24.55 15.27
C ALA A 72 -3.38 -23.83 16.59
N SER A 73 -4.64 -23.82 17.04
CA SER A 73 -5.00 -23.28 18.34
C SER A 73 -4.46 -24.14 19.48
N PRO A 74 -3.94 -23.53 20.56
CA PRO A 74 -4.18 -23.98 21.92
C PRO A 74 -5.35 -23.21 22.52
N GLY A 75 -6.16 -23.89 23.34
CA GLY A 75 -7.34 -23.28 23.96
C GLY A 75 -7.03 -22.54 25.26
N GLY A 76 -7.83 -21.51 25.55
CA GLY A 76 -7.91 -20.85 26.85
C GLY A 76 -9.32 -20.32 27.06
N ALA A 77 -10.05 -20.85 28.06
CA ALA A 77 -11.42 -20.44 28.34
C ALA A 77 -11.45 -19.29 29.36
N GLY A 78 -12.02 -18.15 28.97
CA GLY A 78 -12.23 -17.00 29.87
C GLY A 78 -12.97 -15.86 29.15
N ALA A 79 -13.96 -15.27 29.82
CA ALA A 79 -14.77 -14.11 29.40
C ALA A 79 -15.52 -14.20 28.03
N ARG A 80 -16.85 -14.30 28.09
CA ARG A 80 -17.76 -14.05 26.95
C ARG A 80 -18.38 -12.65 27.06
N ALA A 81 -18.66 -12.03 25.91
CA ALA A 81 -19.05 -10.62 25.69
C ALA A 81 -17.84 -9.64 25.76
N PRO A 82 -17.70 -8.66 24.83
CA PRO A 82 -18.78 -7.92 24.17
C PRO A 82 -18.75 -7.94 22.61
N GLN A 83 -18.82 -9.12 22.00
CA GLN A 83 -18.77 -9.25 20.52
C GLN A 83 -20.02 -8.69 19.78
N SER A 84 -21.17 -8.60 20.45
CA SER A 84 -22.41 -8.05 19.88
C SER A 84 -22.34 -6.53 19.68
N ALA A 85 -21.80 -5.78 20.66
CA ALA A 85 -21.60 -4.33 20.54
C ALA A 85 -20.64 -3.97 19.39
N LEU A 86 -19.57 -4.74 19.22
CA LEU A 86 -18.60 -4.61 18.11
C LEU A 86 -19.24 -4.74 16.72
N SER A 87 -20.39 -5.41 16.60
CA SER A 87 -21.12 -5.54 15.33
C SER A 87 -21.92 -4.28 14.94
N LEU A 88 -22.42 -3.53 15.92
CA LEU A 88 -23.13 -2.26 15.71
C LEU A 88 -22.14 -1.11 15.46
N LEU A 89 -21.05 -1.07 16.23
CA LEU A 89 -19.85 -0.26 15.98
C LEU A 89 -19.45 -0.29 14.49
N ARG A 90 -19.36 -1.49 13.89
CA ARG A 90 -18.91 -1.70 12.50
C ARG A 90 -19.71 -0.97 11.42
N SER A 91 -20.97 -0.61 11.65
CA SER A 91 -21.80 0.06 10.63
C SER A 91 -21.57 1.58 10.63
N ARG A 92 -21.43 2.18 11.83
CA ARG A 92 -21.28 3.63 12.06
C ARG A 92 -19.93 4.18 11.60
N TRP A 93 -18.88 3.36 11.65
CA TRP A 93 -17.52 3.74 11.24
C TRP A 93 -17.33 3.89 9.71
N ARG A 94 -18.38 3.70 8.91
CA ARG A 94 -18.33 3.89 7.44
C ARG A 94 -18.34 5.35 7.00
N SER A 95 -18.73 6.28 7.88
CA SER A 95 -18.91 7.71 7.57
C SER A 95 -17.94 8.67 8.28
N SER A 96 -17.28 8.26 9.37
CA SER A 96 -16.27 9.11 10.03
C SER A 96 -14.97 9.21 9.22
N PRO A 97 -14.24 10.35 9.28
CA PRO A 97 -12.89 10.43 8.75
C PRO A 97 -11.97 9.40 9.43
N GLU A 98 -10.96 8.92 8.71
CA GLU A 98 -9.96 8.02 9.30
C GLU A 98 -9.08 8.83 10.27
N PRO A 99 -8.94 8.40 11.53
CA PRO A 99 -8.14 9.13 12.51
C PRO A 99 -6.67 9.07 12.13
N ASP A 100 -6.00 10.23 12.15
CA ASP A 100 -4.54 10.29 12.14
C ASP A 100 -4.05 9.87 13.53
N LEU A 101 -3.49 8.67 13.62
CA LEU A 101 -3.05 8.12 14.89
C LEU A 101 -1.87 8.92 15.47
N GLY A 102 -0.99 9.49 14.65
CA GLY A 102 0.12 10.30 15.14
C GLY A 102 -0.38 11.51 15.92
N LEU A 103 -1.30 12.28 15.31
CA LEU A 103 -1.96 13.42 15.99
C LEU A 103 -2.74 13.00 17.23
N LEU A 104 -3.43 11.85 17.20
CA LEU A 104 -4.19 11.36 18.34
C LEU A 104 -3.27 11.03 19.52
N LEU A 105 -2.15 10.33 19.27
CA LEU A 105 -1.19 9.96 20.31
C LEU A 105 -0.47 11.19 20.89
N THR A 106 -0.03 12.14 20.05
CA THR A 106 0.53 13.42 20.53
C THR A 106 -0.51 14.23 21.32
N GLU A 107 -1.80 14.20 20.96
CA GLU A 107 -2.85 14.84 21.77
C GLU A 107 -2.99 14.18 23.14
N VAL A 108 -3.05 12.85 23.21
CA VAL A 108 -3.12 12.11 24.47
C VAL A 108 -1.89 12.39 25.33
N ALA A 109 -0.68 12.31 24.76
CA ALA A 109 0.57 12.65 25.43
C ALA A 109 0.56 14.09 25.99
N SER A 110 0.09 15.06 25.19
CA SER A 110 -0.04 16.46 25.61
C SER A 110 -1.03 16.64 26.77
N LEU A 111 -2.17 15.94 26.75
CA LEU A 111 -3.15 15.99 27.83
C LEU A 111 -2.62 15.34 29.12
N LEU A 112 -1.88 14.23 29.00
CA LEU A 112 -1.21 13.58 30.14
C LEU A 112 -0.14 14.48 30.77
N ARG A 113 0.72 15.14 29.96
CA ARG A 113 1.70 16.14 30.44
C ARG A 113 1.03 17.33 31.14
N ALA A 114 -0.19 17.68 30.74
CA ALA A 114 -1.01 18.71 31.39
C ALA A 114 -1.77 18.20 32.64
N GLY A 115 -1.49 16.99 33.13
CA GLY A 115 -2.08 16.42 34.35
C GLY A 115 -3.49 15.83 34.17
N ALA A 116 -3.95 15.58 32.94
CA ALA A 116 -5.19 14.84 32.73
C ALA A 116 -5.02 13.35 33.06
N THR A 117 -6.06 12.70 33.59
CA THR A 117 -6.08 11.25 33.76
C THR A 117 -6.07 10.54 32.40
N SER A 118 -5.54 9.32 32.33
CA SER A 118 -5.54 8.48 31.11
C SER A 118 -6.94 8.38 30.49
N GLN A 119 -7.95 8.08 31.33
CA GLN A 119 -9.37 8.03 30.97
C GLN A 119 -9.86 9.32 30.28
N ARG A 120 -9.52 10.49 30.83
CA ARG A 120 -9.92 11.80 30.27
C ARG A 120 -9.14 12.16 29.01
N ALA A 121 -7.85 11.81 28.95
CA ALA A 121 -7.00 12.06 27.79
C ALA A 121 -7.48 11.26 26.57
N TRP A 122 -7.66 9.93 26.73
CA TRP A 122 -8.17 9.06 25.69
C TRP A 122 -9.59 9.42 25.25
N THR A 123 -10.50 9.62 26.21
CA THR A 123 -11.89 9.97 25.89
C THR A 123 -11.97 11.25 25.06
N ARG A 124 -11.22 12.30 25.44
CA ARG A 124 -11.21 13.58 24.71
C ARG A 124 -10.61 13.45 23.32
N ALA A 125 -9.49 12.75 23.17
CA ALA A 125 -8.79 12.60 21.90
C ALA A 125 -9.58 11.73 20.90
N LEU A 126 -10.15 10.61 21.36
CA LEU A 126 -10.98 9.74 20.53
C LEU A 126 -12.26 10.45 20.09
N GLN A 127 -12.94 11.17 20.99
CA GLN A 127 -14.13 11.96 20.63
C GLN A 127 -13.79 13.06 19.60
N ARG A 128 -12.68 13.79 19.76
CA ARG A 128 -12.21 14.78 18.76
C ARG A 128 -11.87 14.14 17.41
N ALA A 129 -11.37 12.91 17.42
CA ALA A 129 -11.12 12.13 16.21
C ALA A 129 -12.38 11.51 15.56
N GLY A 130 -13.57 11.76 16.11
CA GLY A 130 -14.85 11.25 15.60
C GLY A 130 -15.16 9.80 16.01
N LEU A 131 -14.50 9.30 17.07
CA LEU A 131 -14.74 8.00 17.69
C LEU A 131 -15.42 8.21 19.05
N THR A 132 -16.70 7.88 19.16
CA THR A 132 -17.54 8.16 20.34
C THR A 132 -17.86 6.92 21.19
N GLU A 133 -17.41 5.74 20.78
CA GLU A 133 -17.74 4.45 21.40
C GLU A 133 -16.42 3.69 21.66
N GLY A 134 -16.29 3.04 22.83
CA GLY A 134 -15.05 2.38 23.24
C GLY A 134 -13.89 3.35 23.54
N THR A 135 -14.21 4.57 23.98
CA THR A 135 -13.23 5.65 24.19
C THR A 135 -12.54 5.63 25.54
N GLU A 136 -13.14 4.92 26.49
CA GLU A 136 -12.65 4.75 27.84
C GLU A 136 -11.64 3.59 27.88
N PRO A 137 -10.47 3.74 28.52
CA PRO A 137 -9.53 2.65 28.75
C PRO A 137 -10.17 1.51 29.57
N ASP A 138 -9.89 0.27 29.19
CA ASP A 138 -10.24 -0.93 29.94
C ASP A 138 -9.25 -1.17 31.11
N ASP A 139 -9.39 -2.26 31.85
CA ASP A 139 -8.52 -2.63 32.98
C ASP A 139 -7.02 -2.76 32.60
N ASP A 140 -6.70 -3.04 31.33
CA ASP A 140 -5.31 -3.07 30.83
C ASP A 140 -4.78 -1.68 30.42
N GLY A 141 -5.59 -0.63 30.58
CA GLY A 141 -5.31 0.77 30.21
C GLY A 141 -5.43 1.06 28.71
N VAL A 142 -5.95 0.13 27.90
CA VAL A 142 -6.13 0.28 26.46
C VAL A 142 -7.60 0.63 26.15
N PRO A 143 -7.90 1.71 25.41
CA PRO A 143 -9.25 1.95 24.92
C PRO A 143 -9.68 0.88 23.90
N PRO A 144 -10.88 0.28 24.01
CA PRO A 144 -11.40 -0.67 23.01
C PRO A 144 -11.41 -0.14 21.57
N ALA A 145 -11.48 1.19 21.39
CA ALA A 145 -11.32 1.83 20.09
C ALA A 145 -9.95 1.56 19.42
N LEU A 146 -8.85 1.42 20.19
CA LEU A 146 -7.56 1.02 19.64
C LEU A 146 -7.59 -0.43 19.10
N HIS A 147 -8.22 -1.37 19.83
CA HIS A 147 -8.42 -2.73 19.32
C HIS A 147 -9.28 -2.75 18.05
N ALA A 148 -10.31 -1.91 17.95
CA ALA A 148 -11.08 -1.74 16.73
C ALA A 148 -10.27 -1.13 15.56
N LEU A 149 -9.27 -0.29 15.85
CA LEU A 149 -8.30 0.19 14.85
C LEU A 149 -7.26 -0.88 14.48
N ALA A 150 -6.88 -1.78 15.40
CA ALA A 150 -6.01 -2.91 15.10
C ALA A 150 -6.64 -3.83 14.05
N ASP A 151 -7.97 -3.99 14.06
CA ASP A 151 -8.69 -4.78 13.06
C ASP A 151 -8.52 -4.25 11.61
N LEU A 152 -8.13 -2.97 11.42
CA LEU A 152 -7.85 -2.41 10.09
C LEU A 152 -6.60 -2.98 9.43
N GLN A 153 -5.69 -3.60 10.19
CA GLN A 153 -4.50 -4.26 9.63
C GLN A 153 -4.86 -5.45 8.71
N HIS A 154 -6.09 -5.97 8.83
CA HIS A 154 -6.57 -7.16 8.12
C HIS A 154 -7.35 -6.87 6.82
N ASP A 155 -7.48 -5.60 6.39
CA ASP A 155 -8.20 -5.24 5.16
C ASP A 155 -7.58 -5.91 3.91
N SER A 156 -8.33 -6.84 3.31
CA SER A 156 -7.93 -7.59 2.12
C SER A 156 -8.95 -7.50 0.99
N TRP A 157 -8.46 -7.49 -0.26
CA TRP A 157 -9.33 -7.41 -1.44
C TRP A 157 -10.20 -8.68 -1.63
N LEU A 158 -9.74 -9.82 -1.10
CA LEU A 158 -10.49 -11.07 -1.03
C LEU A 158 -11.28 -11.15 0.29
N PRO A 159 -12.46 -11.80 0.30
CA PRO A 159 -13.18 -12.10 1.54
C PRO A 159 -12.35 -13.06 2.41
N ARG A 160 -12.31 -12.80 3.72
CA ARG A 160 -11.59 -13.64 4.71
C ARG A 160 -12.58 -14.15 5.75
N ARG A 161 -12.39 -15.39 6.22
CA ARG A 161 -13.21 -15.96 7.29
C ARG A 161 -12.51 -15.73 8.63
N ARG A 162 -13.21 -15.18 9.62
CA ARG A 162 -12.73 -14.96 10.99
C ARG A 162 -13.88 -15.23 11.96
N ASP A 163 -13.61 -16.00 13.00
CA ASP A 163 -14.57 -16.36 14.06
C ASP A 163 -15.89 -16.89 13.48
N GLY A 164 -15.80 -17.80 12.50
CA GLY A 164 -16.93 -18.38 11.76
C GLY A 164 -17.53 -17.49 10.66
N HIS A 165 -17.47 -16.16 10.81
CA HIS A 165 -18.07 -15.19 9.90
C HIS A 165 -17.21 -14.87 8.67
N LEU A 166 -17.86 -14.58 7.54
CA LEU A 166 -17.19 -14.08 6.32
C LEU A 166 -17.10 -12.55 6.38
N LEU A 167 -15.89 -12.01 6.49
CA LEU A 167 -15.62 -10.58 6.50
C LEU A 167 -15.01 -10.17 5.15
N TRP A 168 -15.69 -9.28 4.42
CA TRP A 168 -15.13 -8.65 3.23
C TRP A 168 -15.02 -7.14 3.43
N ARG A 169 -13.79 -6.63 3.37
CA ARG A 169 -13.46 -5.21 3.49
C ARG A 169 -12.41 -4.85 2.44
N PRO A 170 -12.83 -4.49 1.21
CA PRO A 170 -11.89 -4.02 0.21
C PRO A 170 -11.24 -2.71 0.68
N PRO A 171 -9.91 -2.59 0.65
CA PRO A 171 -9.22 -1.40 1.15
C PRO A 171 -9.60 -0.15 0.33
N PRO A 172 -9.83 1.01 0.97
CA PRO A 172 -10.23 2.23 0.28
C PRO A 172 -9.12 2.73 -0.68
N PRO A 173 -9.45 3.50 -1.72
CA PRO A 173 -8.46 4.04 -2.65
C PRO A 173 -7.71 5.26 -2.09
N GLY A 174 -6.60 5.63 -2.75
CA GLY A 174 -5.99 6.97 -2.62
C GLY A 174 -5.29 7.27 -1.28
N ARG A 175 -5.61 8.43 -0.68
CA ARG A 175 -5.02 8.91 0.59
C ARG A 175 -5.45 8.06 1.78
N ARG A 176 -6.74 7.72 1.87
CA ARG A 176 -7.34 6.87 2.90
C ARG A 176 -6.63 5.53 3.06
N ALA A 177 -6.36 4.86 1.94
CA ALA A 177 -5.56 3.63 1.88
C ALA A 177 -4.19 3.70 2.57
N ARG A 178 -3.58 4.89 2.65
CA ARG A 178 -2.27 5.10 3.29
C ARG A 178 -2.43 5.42 4.76
N GLN A 179 -3.38 6.29 5.10
CA GLN A 179 -3.70 6.65 6.49
C GLN A 179 -4.09 5.40 7.29
N ARG A 180 -4.99 4.54 6.78
CA ARG A 180 -5.31 3.25 7.44
C ARG A 180 -4.08 2.36 7.68
N ARG A 181 -3.12 2.31 6.75
CA ARG A 181 -1.89 1.50 6.95
C ARG A 181 -0.98 2.09 8.01
N ALA A 182 -0.81 3.41 8.04
CA ALA A 182 -0.02 4.09 9.06
C ALA A 182 -0.66 3.91 10.45
N THR A 183 -1.97 4.11 10.57
CA THR A 183 -2.75 3.80 11.78
C THR A 183 -2.56 2.33 12.19
N ALA A 184 -2.84 1.38 11.29
CA ALA A 184 -2.74 -0.05 11.59
C ALA A 184 -1.33 -0.51 12.02
N ALA A 185 -0.27 0.07 11.45
CA ALA A 185 1.11 -0.27 11.79
C ALA A 185 1.55 0.23 13.18
N ALA A 186 0.95 1.31 13.69
CA ALA A 186 1.34 1.92 14.97
C ALA A 186 0.38 1.63 16.14
N VAL A 187 -0.82 1.11 15.86
CA VAL A 187 -1.73 0.61 16.92
C VAL A 187 -1.07 -0.42 17.84
N PRO A 188 -0.32 -1.44 17.36
CA PRO A 188 0.35 -2.41 18.25
C PRO A 188 1.31 -1.74 19.23
N GLY A 189 2.05 -0.72 18.77
CA GLY A 189 2.92 0.09 19.61
C GLY A 189 2.14 0.86 20.69
N ALA A 190 1.07 1.55 20.31
CA ALA A 190 0.22 2.28 21.26
C ALA A 190 -0.43 1.37 22.33
N ILE A 191 -0.89 0.18 21.94
CA ILE A 191 -1.45 -0.83 22.85
C ILE A 191 -0.38 -1.30 23.85
N ALA A 192 0.83 -1.60 23.37
CA ALA A 192 1.94 -2.01 24.23
C ALA A 192 2.34 -0.89 25.21
N SER A 193 2.39 0.37 24.76
CA SER A 193 2.65 1.53 25.62
C SER A 193 1.63 1.68 26.75
N CYS A 194 0.34 1.57 26.43
CA CYS A 194 -0.74 1.57 27.41
C CYS A 194 -0.55 0.48 28.45
N ARG A 195 -0.42 -0.79 28.02
CA ARG A 195 -0.27 -1.95 28.90
C ARG A 195 0.96 -1.86 29.81
N LEU A 196 2.10 -1.40 29.27
CA LEU A 196 3.32 -1.23 30.05
C LEU A 196 3.16 -0.13 31.11
N SER A 197 2.50 0.98 30.76
CA SER A 197 2.20 2.04 31.72
C SER A 197 1.26 1.56 32.83
N THR A 198 0.22 0.79 32.50
CA THR A 198 -0.67 0.17 33.49
C THR A 198 0.09 -0.82 34.40
N ALA A 199 0.99 -1.62 33.85
CA ALA A 199 1.73 -2.64 34.59
C ALA A 199 2.83 -2.09 35.52
N LEU A 200 3.46 -0.95 35.17
CA LEU A 200 4.62 -0.41 35.88
C LEU A 200 4.45 1.01 36.44
N GLY A 201 3.34 1.70 36.14
CA GLY A 201 3.18 3.14 36.42
C GLY A 201 4.07 4.05 35.55
N ALA A 202 4.68 3.51 34.48
CA ALA A 202 5.63 4.24 33.64
C ALA A 202 4.97 5.44 32.92
N PRO A 203 5.70 6.53 32.63
CA PRO A 203 5.14 7.76 32.07
C PRO A 203 4.66 7.58 30.61
N LEU A 204 3.38 7.25 30.46
CA LEU A 204 2.74 6.96 29.17
C LEU A 204 2.96 8.07 28.12
N ALA A 205 3.03 9.33 28.54
CA ALA A 205 3.17 10.47 27.64
C ALA A 205 4.45 10.43 26.78
N ASP A 206 5.61 10.08 27.37
CA ASP A 206 6.88 10.03 26.63
C ASP A 206 6.89 8.87 25.62
N ILE A 207 6.31 7.73 26.02
CA ILE A 207 6.21 6.54 25.18
C ILE A 207 5.24 6.77 24.00
N LEU A 208 4.08 7.39 24.25
CA LEU A 208 3.12 7.71 23.18
C LEU A 208 3.69 8.74 22.19
N GLU A 209 4.49 9.71 22.66
CA GLU A 209 5.19 10.64 21.78
C GLU A 209 6.23 9.93 20.90
N ALA A 210 6.93 8.92 21.44
CA ALA A 210 7.85 8.10 20.66
C ALA A 210 7.13 7.28 19.56
N VAL A 211 5.95 6.71 19.87
CA VAL A 211 5.09 6.05 18.87
C VAL A 211 4.59 7.06 17.82
N ALA A 212 4.15 8.25 18.23
CA ALA A 212 3.70 9.31 17.34
C ALA A 212 4.83 9.79 16.39
N GLY A 213 6.04 9.95 16.92
CA GLY A 213 7.25 10.24 16.15
C GLY A 213 7.53 9.17 15.09
N GLY A 214 7.40 7.89 15.45
CA GLY A 214 7.52 6.76 14.51
C GLY A 214 6.47 6.78 13.39
N VAL A 215 5.22 7.19 13.68
CA VAL A 215 4.16 7.39 12.68
C VAL A 215 4.52 8.52 11.72
N ALA A 216 4.95 9.67 12.25
CA ALA A 216 5.33 10.84 11.44
C ALA A 216 6.53 10.53 10.53
N GLU A 217 7.56 9.86 11.07
CA GLU A 217 8.76 9.40 10.37
C GLU A 217 8.41 8.44 9.22
N SER A 218 7.56 7.44 9.48
CA SER A 218 7.04 6.52 8.45
C SER A 218 6.24 7.26 7.36
N GLY A 219 5.47 8.28 7.74
CA GLY A 219 4.73 9.16 6.84
C GLY A 219 5.66 9.99 5.93
N HIS A 220 6.75 10.51 6.48
CA HIS A 220 7.79 11.23 5.76
C HIS A 220 8.55 10.30 4.80
N ALA A 221 8.89 9.08 5.20
CA ALA A 221 9.53 8.09 4.34
C ALA A 221 8.68 7.73 3.10
N GLU A 222 7.38 7.40 3.26
CA GLU A 222 6.45 7.20 2.12
C GLU A 222 6.22 8.51 1.34
N ALA A 223 6.46 9.70 1.91
CA ALA A 223 6.43 10.95 1.18
C ALA A 223 7.65 11.16 0.28
N SER A 224 8.85 10.99 0.82
CA SER A 224 10.12 11.04 0.07
C SER A 224 10.13 10.02 -1.06
N ARG A 225 9.81 8.74 -0.76
CA ARG A 225 9.68 7.67 -1.76
C ARG A 225 8.68 8.02 -2.88
N ARG A 226 7.54 8.65 -2.56
CA ARG A 226 6.58 9.11 -3.60
C ARG A 226 7.10 10.26 -4.45
N ALA A 227 7.88 11.17 -3.88
CA ALA A 227 8.49 12.28 -4.62
C ALA A 227 9.57 11.76 -5.58
N ALA A 228 10.51 10.94 -5.09
CA ALA A 228 11.53 10.28 -5.90
C ALA A 228 10.94 9.45 -7.05
N LEU A 229 9.82 8.76 -6.79
CA LEU A 229 9.11 7.96 -7.80
C LEU A 229 8.24 8.77 -8.76
N ALA A 230 8.03 10.08 -8.55
CA ALA A 230 7.10 10.86 -9.37
C ALA A 230 7.55 10.92 -10.83
N GLY A 231 8.81 11.33 -11.08
CA GLY A 231 9.40 11.44 -12.42
C GLY A 231 9.47 10.11 -13.19
N PRO A 232 10.11 9.05 -12.65
CA PRO A 232 10.15 7.75 -13.31
C PRO A 232 8.75 7.20 -13.62
N ARG A 233 7.76 7.46 -12.76
CA ARG A 233 6.38 6.99 -12.94
C ARG A 233 5.57 7.80 -13.96
N THR A 234 5.81 9.10 -14.11
CA THR A 234 5.18 9.88 -15.19
C THR A 234 5.75 9.45 -16.54
N THR A 235 7.08 9.36 -16.67
CA THR A 235 7.74 8.86 -17.90
C THR A 235 7.29 7.44 -18.24
N ALA A 236 7.21 6.53 -17.25
CA ALA A 236 6.68 5.18 -17.45
C ALA A 236 5.26 5.17 -18.04
N ARG A 237 4.37 6.03 -17.53
CA ARG A 237 2.99 6.14 -18.02
C ARG A 237 2.92 6.70 -19.44
N LEU A 238 3.74 7.70 -19.75
CA LEU A 238 3.84 8.25 -21.10
C LEU A 238 4.34 7.20 -22.09
N LEU A 239 5.46 6.54 -21.80
CA LEU A 239 6.02 5.46 -22.62
C LEU A 239 5.06 4.28 -22.78
N ALA A 240 4.30 3.91 -21.74
CA ALA A 240 3.36 2.79 -21.82
C ALA A 240 2.05 3.14 -22.55
N CYS A 241 1.67 4.43 -22.65
CA CYS A 241 0.59 4.89 -23.53
C CYS A 241 1.04 5.08 -24.98
N LEU A 242 2.34 5.26 -25.23
CA LEU A 242 2.90 5.57 -26.54
C LEU A 242 2.54 4.56 -27.65
N PRO A 243 2.48 3.22 -27.42
CA PRO A 243 2.04 2.27 -28.45
C PRO A 243 0.58 2.42 -28.82
N VAL A 244 -0.29 2.76 -27.86
CA VAL A 244 -1.73 3.00 -28.10
C VAL A 244 -1.92 4.27 -28.93
N VAL A 245 -1.16 5.32 -28.63
CA VAL A 245 -1.14 6.55 -29.44
C VAL A 245 -0.58 6.28 -30.84
N GLY A 246 0.49 5.51 -30.97
CA GLY A 246 1.08 5.13 -32.26
C GLY A 246 0.12 4.35 -33.16
N LEU A 247 -0.57 3.35 -32.61
CA LEU A 247 -1.62 2.61 -33.33
C LEU A 247 -2.78 3.52 -33.74
N GLY A 248 -3.23 4.41 -32.86
CA GLY A 248 -4.28 5.39 -33.17
C GLY A 248 -3.91 6.35 -34.29
N LEU A 249 -2.66 6.84 -34.31
CA LEU A 249 -2.13 7.67 -35.40
C LEU A 249 -1.96 6.87 -36.70
N GLY A 250 -1.55 5.60 -36.63
CA GLY A 250 -1.48 4.72 -37.79
C GLY A 250 -2.84 4.57 -38.48
N VAL A 251 -3.89 4.25 -37.72
CA VAL A 251 -5.27 4.17 -38.23
C VAL A 251 -5.73 5.50 -38.83
N LEU A 252 -5.36 6.64 -38.22
CA LEU A 252 -5.70 7.97 -38.74
C LEU A 252 -5.02 8.30 -40.09
N VAL A 253 -3.84 7.72 -40.35
CA VAL A 253 -3.11 7.81 -41.63
C VAL A 253 -3.65 6.83 -42.67
N GLY A 254 -4.61 5.97 -42.31
CA GLY A 254 -5.20 4.96 -43.20
C GLY A 254 -4.46 3.62 -43.21
N ALA A 255 -3.54 3.38 -42.26
CA ALA A 255 -3.00 2.04 -42.04
C ALA A 255 -4.07 1.13 -41.43
N ASP A 256 -4.07 -0.15 -41.82
CA ASP A 256 -4.91 -1.19 -41.23
C ASP A 256 -4.06 -2.16 -40.37
N PRO A 257 -3.55 -1.71 -39.19
CA PRO A 257 -2.67 -2.52 -38.34
C PRO A 257 -3.37 -3.75 -37.78
N THR A 258 -4.71 -3.77 -37.80
CA THR A 258 -5.57 -4.85 -37.36
C THR A 258 -5.48 -6.08 -38.26
N ALA A 259 -5.32 -5.92 -39.57
CA ALA A 259 -4.97 -7.03 -40.46
C ALA A 259 -3.57 -7.55 -40.08
N LEU A 260 -2.55 -6.69 -40.21
CA LEU A 260 -1.13 -7.07 -40.08
C LEU A 260 -0.79 -7.77 -38.74
N LEU A 261 -1.42 -7.37 -37.64
CA LEU A 261 -1.20 -7.94 -36.31
C LEU A 261 -2.00 -9.22 -36.03
N LEU A 262 -2.97 -9.60 -36.88
CA LEU A 262 -3.89 -10.71 -36.66
C LEU A 262 -4.02 -11.69 -37.83
N ASP A 263 -3.27 -11.48 -38.93
CA ASP A 263 -3.17 -12.38 -40.09
C ASP A 263 -2.61 -13.80 -39.77
N GLY A 264 -2.31 -14.11 -38.51
CA GLY A 264 -1.78 -15.41 -38.07
C GLY A 264 -0.30 -15.67 -38.42
N GLY A 265 0.31 -14.80 -39.24
CA GLY A 265 1.71 -14.88 -39.64
C GLY A 265 2.70 -14.19 -38.68
N ALA A 266 3.83 -13.74 -39.23
CA ALA A 266 4.92 -13.12 -38.47
C ALA A 266 4.49 -11.85 -37.70
N GLY A 267 3.53 -11.07 -38.22
CA GLY A 267 3.02 -9.87 -37.55
C GLY A 267 2.33 -10.16 -36.22
N SER A 268 1.53 -11.23 -36.13
CA SER A 268 0.92 -11.68 -34.87
C SER A 268 1.95 -12.19 -33.85
N ALA A 269 3.02 -12.86 -34.30
CA ALA A 269 4.12 -13.27 -33.40
C ALA A 269 4.85 -12.05 -32.82
N LEU A 270 5.08 -11.01 -33.64
CA LEU A 270 5.67 -9.75 -33.20
C LEU A 270 4.75 -9.01 -32.21
N GLY A 271 3.45 -8.93 -32.51
CA GLY A 271 2.43 -8.35 -31.62
C GLY A 271 2.39 -9.04 -30.26
N ALA A 272 2.37 -10.37 -30.23
CA ALA A 272 2.40 -11.15 -29.00
C ALA A 272 3.69 -10.89 -28.18
N LEU A 273 4.85 -10.84 -28.84
CA LEU A 273 6.13 -10.50 -28.19
C LEU A 273 6.10 -9.11 -27.54
N GLY A 274 5.55 -8.10 -28.23
CA GLY A 274 5.39 -6.75 -27.69
C GLY A 274 4.49 -6.69 -26.46
N VAL A 275 3.36 -7.42 -26.47
CA VAL A 275 2.45 -7.52 -25.31
C VAL A 275 3.11 -8.23 -24.13
N ILE A 276 3.84 -9.33 -24.38
CA ILE A 276 4.60 -10.04 -23.34
C ILE A 276 5.64 -9.10 -22.71
N LEU A 277 6.40 -8.37 -23.52
CA LEU A 277 7.45 -7.47 -23.04
C LEU A 277 6.87 -6.31 -22.19
N MET A 278 5.73 -5.75 -22.58
CA MET A 278 4.97 -4.78 -21.80
C MET A 278 4.51 -5.35 -20.44
N VAL A 279 3.95 -6.56 -20.43
CA VAL A 279 3.50 -7.24 -19.19
C VAL A 279 4.68 -7.53 -18.26
N VAL A 280 5.79 -8.04 -18.80
CA VAL A 280 7.03 -8.30 -18.03
C VAL A 280 7.58 -7.00 -17.43
N GLY A 281 7.68 -5.92 -18.20
CA GLY A 281 8.15 -4.62 -17.72
C GLY A 281 7.32 -4.08 -16.54
N HIS A 282 6.00 -4.24 -16.58
CA HIS A 282 5.10 -3.86 -15.48
C HIS A 282 5.23 -4.78 -14.26
N LEU A 283 5.38 -6.10 -14.46
CA LEU A 283 5.58 -7.06 -13.37
C LEU A 283 6.91 -6.85 -12.64
N VAL A 284 8.00 -6.61 -13.37
CA VAL A 284 9.32 -6.29 -12.82
C VAL A 284 9.28 -4.98 -12.03
N THR A 285 8.69 -3.92 -12.61
CA THR A 285 8.43 -2.64 -11.94
C THR A 285 7.65 -2.82 -10.63
N ARG A 286 6.57 -3.62 -10.65
CA ARG A 286 5.77 -3.95 -9.45
C ARG A 286 6.59 -4.73 -8.42
N ARG A 287 7.48 -5.64 -8.83
CA ARG A 287 8.33 -6.43 -7.92
C ARG A 287 9.38 -5.56 -7.22
N PHE A 288 10.04 -4.65 -7.92
CA PHE A 288 10.98 -3.70 -7.30
C PHE A 288 10.29 -2.78 -6.28
N VAL A 289 9.13 -2.20 -6.64
CA VAL A 289 8.36 -1.35 -5.71
C VAL A 289 7.87 -2.15 -4.48
N ARG A 290 7.44 -3.41 -4.66
CA ARG A 290 7.04 -4.27 -3.54
C ARG A 290 8.20 -4.62 -2.62
N ALA A 291 9.35 -4.99 -3.18
CA ALA A 291 10.55 -5.35 -2.42
C ALA A 291 11.01 -4.20 -1.50
N ALA A 292 10.99 -2.96 -2.00
CA ALA A 292 11.28 -1.77 -1.21
C ALA A 292 10.27 -1.49 -0.06
N THR A 293 9.11 -2.15 -0.04
CA THR A 293 8.04 -1.97 0.96
C THR A 293 7.79 -3.20 1.84
N ALA A 294 8.67 -4.21 1.79
CA ALA A 294 8.39 -5.52 2.37
C ALA A 294 8.70 -5.64 3.87
N ASP A 295 9.59 -4.79 4.39
CA ASP A 295 10.11 -4.88 5.76
C ASP A 295 9.27 -4.08 6.75
N GLY A 296 8.90 -4.73 7.85
CA GLY A 296 8.12 -4.17 8.94
C GLY A 296 7.70 -5.29 9.89
N ASP A 297 8.33 -5.35 11.06
CA ASP A 297 7.87 -6.17 12.18
C ASP A 297 6.62 -5.50 12.78
N VAL A 298 5.76 -6.27 13.46
CA VAL A 298 4.47 -5.75 13.98
C VAL A 298 4.68 -4.72 15.11
N VAL A 299 5.78 -4.85 15.86
CA VAL A 299 6.27 -3.86 16.82
C VAL A 299 7.76 -3.64 16.57
N ASP A 300 8.15 -2.38 16.31
CA ASP A 300 9.53 -1.98 16.04
C ASP A 300 10.45 -2.26 17.24
N GLU A 301 11.61 -2.89 17.00
CA GLU A 301 12.64 -3.13 18.02
C GLU A 301 13.04 -1.82 18.75
N ALA A 302 13.13 -0.70 18.03
CA ALA A 302 13.48 0.58 18.64
C ALA A 302 12.42 1.10 19.61
N LEU A 303 11.14 0.76 19.40
CA LEU A 303 10.07 1.08 20.36
C LEU A 303 10.19 0.20 21.61
N VAL A 304 10.60 -1.07 21.48
CA VAL A 304 10.86 -1.94 22.64
C VAL A 304 12.04 -1.42 23.48
N LEU A 305 13.05 -0.83 22.85
CA LEU A 305 14.13 -0.14 23.57
C LEU A 305 13.64 1.14 24.29
N ASP A 306 12.77 1.95 23.67
CA ASP A 306 12.16 3.12 24.34
C ASP A 306 11.26 2.70 25.52
N LEU A 307 10.44 1.66 25.33
CA LEU A 307 9.58 1.07 26.34
C LEU A 307 10.41 0.61 27.55
N ALA A 308 11.51 -0.09 27.31
CA ALA A 308 12.45 -0.50 28.34
C ALA A 308 13.09 0.71 29.05
N ALA A 309 13.58 1.70 28.30
CA ALA A 309 14.23 2.90 28.83
C ALA A 309 13.27 3.72 29.71
N SER A 310 12.04 3.93 29.25
CA SER A 310 10.99 4.65 30.00
C SER A 310 10.61 3.91 31.29
N ALA A 311 10.48 2.59 31.23
CA ALA A 311 10.20 1.77 32.41
C ALA A 311 11.34 1.79 33.45
N LEU A 312 12.59 1.69 33.01
CA LEU A 312 13.77 1.83 33.87
C LEU A 312 13.86 3.24 34.49
N SER A 313 13.59 4.29 33.71
CA SER A 313 13.54 5.68 34.20
C SER A 313 12.39 5.92 35.19
N ALA A 314 11.33 5.12 35.14
CA ALA A 314 10.26 5.10 36.15
C ALA A 314 10.62 4.30 37.42
N GLY A 315 11.82 3.73 37.50
CA GLY A 315 12.32 2.98 38.66
C GLY A 315 12.06 1.47 38.63
N ALA A 316 11.57 0.91 37.52
CA ALA A 316 11.43 -0.54 37.40
C ALA A 316 12.80 -1.23 37.32
N SER A 317 12.93 -2.41 37.94
CA SER A 317 14.14 -3.23 37.83
C SER A 317 14.23 -3.94 36.48
N VAL A 318 15.44 -4.31 36.02
CA VAL A 318 15.65 -5.05 34.76
C VAL A 318 14.73 -6.29 34.63
N PRO A 319 14.58 -7.16 35.66
CA PRO A 319 13.65 -8.29 35.59
C PRO A 319 12.17 -7.87 35.56
N GLY A 320 11.80 -6.79 36.25
CA GLY A 320 10.45 -6.22 36.23
C GLY A 320 10.08 -5.67 34.85
N VAL A 321 11.02 -4.97 34.20
CA VAL A 321 10.87 -4.49 32.82
C VAL A 321 10.70 -5.64 31.84
N LEU A 322 11.54 -6.67 31.91
CA LEU A 322 11.41 -7.87 31.05
C LEU A 322 10.05 -8.58 31.24
N THR A 323 9.59 -8.69 32.50
CA THR A 323 8.28 -9.28 32.84
C THR A 323 7.11 -8.46 32.28
N ALA A 324 7.14 -7.15 32.47
CA ALA A 324 6.07 -6.26 32.02
C ALA A 324 6.07 -6.07 30.49
N LEU A 325 7.24 -6.04 29.84
CA LEU A 325 7.36 -6.09 28.38
C LEU A 325 6.74 -7.37 27.82
N GLY A 326 6.95 -8.52 28.46
CA GLY A 326 6.33 -9.79 28.04
C GLY A 326 4.81 -9.73 28.05
N GLY A 327 4.20 -9.17 29.10
CA GLY A 327 2.75 -8.96 29.16
C GLY A 327 2.23 -7.90 28.19
N ALA A 328 2.94 -6.77 28.05
CA ALA A 328 2.54 -5.65 27.21
C ALA A 328 2.61 -5.99 25.70
N LEU A 329 3.69 -6.65 25.27
CA LEU A 329 3.92 -7.11 23.90
C LEU A 329 3.24 -8.44 23.58
N GLN A 330 2.76 -9.17 24.60
CA GLN A 330 2.30 -10.57 24.50
C GLN A 330 3.42 -11.51 23.97
N GLU A 331 4.67 -11.24 24.38
CA GLU A 331 5.86 -12.06 24.11
C GLU A 331 6.27 -12.79 25.39
N GLU A 332 5.75 -14.01 25.62
CA GLU A 332 6.00 -14.77 26.86
C GLU A 332 7.50 -14.95 27.16
N SER A 333 8.33 -15.13 26.13
CA SER A 333 9.78 -15.27 26.21
C SER A 333 10.45 -14.15 27.01
N ALA A 334 10.04 -12.89 26.88
CA ALA A 334 10.60 -11.79 27.66
C ALA A 334 10.29 -11.95 29.17
N GLY A 335 9.08 -12.40 29.49
CA GLY A 335 8.68 -12.68 30.86
C GLY A 335 9.36 -13.91 31.46
N VAL A 336 9.72 -14.90 30.64
CA VAL A 336 10.56 -16.04 31.07
C VAL A 336 11.94 -15.56 31.51
N VAL A 337 12.63 -14.72 30.72
CA VAL A 337 13.93 -14.14 31.11
C VAL A 337 13.82 -13.34 32.42
N GLY A 338 12.80 -12.48 32.52
CA GLY A 338 12.55 -11.69 33.74
C GLY A 338 12.35 -12.57 34.99
N ARG A 339 11.54 -13.63 34.89
CA ARG A 339 11.35 -14.58 35.99
C ARG A 339 12.61 -15.38 36.32
N ALA A 340 13.39 -15.80 35.32
CA ALA A 340 14.65 -16.53 35.53
C ALA A 340 15.67 -15.69 36.31
N LEU A 341 15.83 -14.39 35.97
CA LEU A 341 16.69 -13.47 36.72
C LEU A 341 16.21 -13.27 38.17
N LEU A 342 14.90 -13.20 38.42
CA LEU A 342 14.34 -13.13 39.79
C LEU A 342 14.57 -14.41 40.60
N LEU A 343 14.66 -15.57 39.95
CA LEU A 343 15.01 -16.84 40.56
C LEU A 343 16.53 -17.03 40.77
N GLY A 344 17.34 -16.02 40.42
CA GLY A 344 18.80 -16.05 40.60
C GLY A 344 19.58 -16.75 39.49
N ALA A 345 18.95 -17.03 38.33
CA ALA A 345 19.68 -17.58 37.19
C ALA A 345 20.74 -16.58 36.67
N PRO A 346 21.96 -17.03 36.31
CA PRO A 346 22.97 -16.18 35.69
C PRO A 346 22.48 -15.66 34.33
N TRP A 347 22.98 -14.49 33.92
CA TRP A 347 22.49 -13.75 32.75
C TRP A 347 22.34 -14.63 31.50
N ASN A 348 23.38 -15.40 31.15
CA ASN A 348 23.38 -16.24 29.96
C ASN A 348 22.34 -17.38 30.03
N GLU A 349 22.10 -17.99 31.21
CA GLU A 349 21.04 -19.00 31.37
C GLU A 349 19.66 -18.37 31.30
N ALA A 350 19.47 -17.20 31.94
CA ALA A 350 18.19 -16.51 31.90
C ALA A 350 17.76 -16.15 30.47
N TRP A 351 18.67 -15.68 29.62
CA TRP A 351 18.39 -15.42 28.20
C TRP A 351 18.31 -16.67 27.32
N ALA A 352 18.93 -17.78 27.74
CA ALA A 352 18.78 -19.08 27.08
C ALA A 352 17.46 -19.79 27.44
N ALA A 353 16.86 -19.48 28.60
CA ALA A 353 15.69 -20.18 29.16
C ALA A 353 14.42 -20.21 28.27
N PRO A 354 14.11 -19.22 27.40
CA PRO A 354 13.00 -19.34 26.46
C PRO A 354 13.37 -20.26 25.27
N ASP A 355 12.49 -21.20 24.93
CA ASP A 355 12.65 -22.07 23.74
C ASP A 355 12.35 -21.36 22.39
N ASP A 356 12.70 -20.07 22.28
CA ASP A 356 12.50 -19.25 21.07
C ASP A 356 13.79 -18.53 20.63
N GLU A 357 14.50 -19.19 19.73
CA GLU A 357 15.72 -18.69 19.09
C GLU A 357 15.44 -17.49 18.16
N GLN A 358 14.24 -17.38 17.58
CA GLN A 358 13.90 -16.26 16.71
C GLN A 358 13.65 -14.99 17.53
N TRP A 359 12.98 -15.12 18.68
CA TRP A 359 12.80 -14.05 19.65
C TRP A 359 14.15 -13.59 20.21
N ARG A 360 15.04 -14.49 20.63
CA ARG A 360 16.42 -14.13 21.07
C ARG A 360 17.12 -13.25 20.04
N ARG A 361 17.11 -13.66 18.76
CA ARG A 361 17.71 -12.88 17.66
C ARG A 361 17.04 -11.52 17.45
N ARG A 362 15.70 -11.42 17.59
CA ARG A 362 14.95 -10.15 17.51
C ARG A 362 15.23 -9.23 18.72
N ARG A 363 15.62 -9.78 19.88
CA ARG A 363 15.84 -9.03 21.13
C ARG A 363 17.31 -8.92 21.53
N SER A 364 18.25 -9.31 20.66
CA SER A 364 19.69 -9.28 20.96
C SER A 364 20.22 -7.88 21.29
N ARG A 365 19.61 -6.79 20.77
CA ARG A 365 19.98 -5.43 21.18
C ARG A 365 19.45 -5.07 22.56
N LEU A 366 18.24 -5.51 22.90
CA LEU A 366 17.67 -5.33 24.23
C LEU A 366 18.54 -6.04 25.27
N GLU A 367 18.93 -7.29 25.01
CA GLU A 367 19.93 -8.03 25.81
C GLU A 367 21.23 -7.22 25.94
N SER A 368 21.83 -6.83 24.81
CA SER A 368 23.12 -6.11 24.79
C SER A 368 23.08 -4.76 25.53
N CYS A 369 21.93 -4.09 25.57
CA CYS A 369 21.77 -2.82 26.29
C CYS A 369 21.53 -3.01 27.79
N LEU A 370 20.86 -4.09 28.20
CA LEU A 370 20.55 -4.36 29.60
C LEU A 370 21.71 -5.05 30.34
N ARG A 371 22.51 -5.85 29.63
CA ARG A 371 23.61 -6.66 30.20
C ARG A 371 24.62 -5.85 31.04
N PRO A 372 25.18 -4.71 30.58
CA PRO A 372 26.13 -3.93 31.40
C PRO A 372 25.50 -3.35 32.66
N GLY A 373 24.18 -3.13 32.67
CA GLY A 373 23.47 -2.68 33.87
C GLY A 373 23.15 -3.79 34.86
N TRP A 374 23.20 -5.05 34.43
CA TRP A 374 23.07 -6.22 35.30
C TRP A 374 24.42 -6.72 35.82
N GLU A 375 25.44 -6.79 34.95
CA GLU A 375 26.77 -7.31 35.29
C GLU A 375 27.67 -6.24 35.96
N ASP A 376 27.70 -5.01 35.43
CA ASP A 376 28.62 -3.95 35.85
C ASP A 376 27.95 -2.81 36.63
N GLY A 377 26.62 -2.83 36.77
CA GLY A 377 25.83 -1.76 37.42
C GLY A 377 25.76 -0.44 36.64
N ALA A 378 26.16 -0.41 35.37
CA ALA A 378 26.07 0.78 34.51
C ALA A 378 24.59 1.14 34.22
N SER A 379 24.26 2.42 34.03
CA SER A 379 22.87 2.80 33.70
C SER A 379 22.48 2.31 32.29
N PRO A 380 21.51 1.37 32.14
CA PRO A 380 21.13 0.85 30.82
C PRO A 380 20.31 1.86 30.00
N VAL A 381 19.69 2.85 30.64
CA VAL A 381 18.78 3.83 30.00
C VAL A 381 19.46 4.57 28.83
N ALA A 382 20.64 5.14 29.07
CA ALA A 382 21.36 5.90 28.05
C ALA A 382 21.77 5.03 26.84
N LEU A 383 22.10 3.77 27.08
CA LEU A 383 22.47 2.81 26.04
C LEU A 383 21.26 2.35 25.22
N LEU A 384 20.11 2.13 25.88
CA LEU A 384 18.83 1.85 25.22
C LEU A 384 18.40 3.02 24.33
N GLU A 385 18.39 4.25 24.85
CA GLU A 385 18.00 5.47 24.10
C GLU A 385 18.94 5.77 22.93
N ALA A 386 20.26 5.59 23.11
CA ALA A 386 21.23 5.76 22.04
C ALA A 386 21.04 4.71 20.94
N THR A 387 20.80 3.46 21.31
CA THR A 387 20.55 2.36 20.37
C THR A 387 19.23 2.54 19.63
N ALA A 388 18.16 2.97 20.32
CA ALA A 388 16.87 3.28 19.71
C ALA A 388 16.95 4.44 18.70
N ARG A 389 17.67 5.53 19.05
CA ARG A 389 17.97 6.64 18.13
C ARG A 389 18.80 6.20 16.94
N SER A 390 19.82 5.36 17.15
CA SER A 390 20.65 4.77 16.09
C SER A 390 19.82 3.91 15.13
N LEU A 391 18.90 3.08 15.65
CA LEU A 391 17.97 2.29 14.84
C LEU A 391 17.05 3.16 13.98
N ARG A 392 16.48 4.23 14.54
CA ARG A 392 15.67 5.22 13.79
C ARG A 392 16.48 5.89 12.69
N ALA A 393 17.62 6.50 13.04
CA ALA A 393 18.50 7.16 12.08
C ALA A 393 18.96 6.21 10.95
N GLY A 394 19.35 4.99 11.31
CA GLY A 394 19.73 3.94 10.35
C GLY A 394 18.56 3.44 9.48
N ARG A 395 17.30 3.54 9.93
CA ARG A 395 16.12 3.30 9.08
C ARG A 395 15.88 4.44 8.10
N ARG A 396 15.92 5.71 8.55
CA ARG A 396 15.78 6.90 7.68
C ARG A 396 16.77 6.84 6.52
N ALA A 397 18.04 6.63 6.82
CA ALA A 397 19.10 6.52 5.81
C ALA A 397 18.85 5.37 4.81
N ARG A 398 18.39 4.20 5.30
CA ARG A 398 18.01 3.06 4.44
C ARG A 398 16.77 3.36 3.59
N ASP A 399 15.80 4.10 4.10
CA ASP A 399 14.57 4.46 3.39
C ASP A 399 14.81 5.51 2.30
N GLU A 400 15.69 6.47 2.56
CA GLU A 400 16.18 7.48 1.61
C GLU A 400 17.02 6.81 0.51
N GLU A 401 18.04 6.03 0.90
CA GLU A 401 18.87 5.28 -0.06
C GLU A 401 18.02 4.29 -0.90
N ALA A 402 17.04 3.63 -0.30
CA ALA A 402 16.11 2.77 -1.03
C ALA A 402 15.24 3.56 -2.02
N ALA A 403 14.82 4.79 -1.69
CA ALA A 403 14.08 5.65 -2.61
C ALA A 403 14.92 6.06 -3.82
N GLU A 404 16.17 6.48 -3.59
CA GLU A 404 17.13 6.87 -4.65
C GLU A 404 17.51 5.69 -5.54
N ARG A 405 17.95 4.57 -4.94
CA ARG A 405 18.27 3.34 -5.67
C ARG A 405 17.08 2.81 -6.46
N LEU A 406 15.85 2.95 -5.95
CA LEU A 406 14.64 2.56 -6.66
C LEU A 406 14.36 3.48 -7.86
N ALA A 407 14.58 4.80 -7.74
CA ALA A 407 14.45 5.73 -8.86
C ALA A 407 15.41 5.36 -10.01
N VAL A 408 16.68 5.09 -9.71
CA VAL A 408 17.68 4.65 -10.70
C VAL A 408 17.34 3.27 -11.28
N ARG A 409 17.06 2.26 -10.43
CA ARG A 409 16.75 0.89 -10.86
C ARG A 409 15.46 0.79 -11.67
N LEU A 410 14.54 1.76 -11.59
CA LEU A 410 13.33 1.79 -12.40
C LEU A 410 13.58 2.27 -13.84
N VAL A 411 14.62 3.05 -14.10
CA VAL A 411 14.95 3.47 -15.49
C VAL A 411 15.30 2.25 -16.36
N LEU A 412 16.00 1.27 -15.79
CA LEU A 412 16.50 0.10 -16.52
C LEU A 412 15.38 -0.81 -17.11
N PRO A 413 14.37 -1.29 -16.36
CA PRO A 413 13.25 -2.04 -16.94
C PRO A 413 12.29 -1.16 -17.77
N LEU A 414 12.28 0.17 -17.57
CA LEU A 414 11.55 1.07 -18.46
C LEU A 414 12.22 1.10 -19.84
N GLY A 415 13.52 1.36 -19.92
CA GLY A 415 14.29 1.30 -21.17
C GLY A 415 14.25 -0.09 -21.81
N ALA A 416 14.62 -1.14 -21.06
CA ALA A 416 14.80 -2.49 -21.61
C ALA A 416 13.48 -3.17 -22.06
N CYS A 417 12.34 -2.82 -21.46
CA CYS A 417 11.05 -3.45 -21.81
C CYS A 417 10.10 -2.54 -22.60
N HIS A 418 10.03 -1.24 -22.30
CA HIS A 418 9.00 -0.38 -22.90
C HIS A 418 9.43 0.21 -24.24
N LEU A 419 10.72 0.52 -24.46
CA LEU A 419 11.20 0.99 -25.77
C LEU A 419 11.04 -0.09 -26.86
N PRO A 420 11.49 -1.35 -26.68
CA PRO A 420 11.32 -2.36 -27.72
C PRO A 420 9.85 -2.72 -27.92
N ALA A 421 9.04 -2.74 -26.85
CA ALA A 421 7.59 -2.94 -26.97
C ALA A 421 6.93 -1.82 -27.79
N PHE A 422 7.36 -0.57 -27.64
CA PHE A 422 6.88 0.55 -28.47
C PHE A 422 7.33 0.45 -29.93
N VAL A 423 8.59 0.10 -30.20
CA VAL A 423 9.07 -0.10 -31.58
C VAL A 423 8.27 -1.22 -32.27
N ILE A 424 8.06 -2.34 -31.57
CA ILE A 424 7.34 -3.52 -32.07
C ILE A 424 5.84 -3.26 -32.29
N LEU A 425 5.16 -2.62 -31.33
CA LEU A 425 3.70 -2.44 -31.37
C LEU A 425 3.25 -1.15 -32.06
N GLY A 426 4.07 -0.10 -32.04
CA GLY A 426 3.72 1.23 -32.54
C GLY A 426 4.36 1.57 -33.88
N ILE A 427 5.69 1.42 -34.00
CA ILE A 427 6.42 1.88 -35.20
C ILE A 427 6.38 0.82 -36.31
N ALA A 428 6.77 -0.42 -36.01
CA ALA A 428 6.94 -1.46 -37.02
C ALA A 428 5.68 -1.74 -37.87
N PRO A 429 4.45 -1.82 -37.31
CA PRO A 429 3.26 -2.08 -38.10
C PRO A 429 2.89 -0.92 -39.04
N VAL A 430 3.08 0.32 -38.58
CA VAL A 430 2.79 1.53 -39.36
C VAL A 430 3.77 1.65 -40.53
N VAL A 431 5.07 1.49 -40.28
CA VAL A 431 6.10 1.50 -41.33
C VAL A 431 5.88 0.37 -42.34
N ALA A 432 5.54 -0.83 -41.87
CA ALA A 432 5.27 -1.98 -42.75
C ALA A 432 4.04 -1.75 -43.64
N SER A 433 2.93 -1.23 -43.09
CA SER A 433 1.71 -0.98 -43.87
C SER A 433 1.89 0.11 -44.93
N VAL A 434 2.55 1.23 -44.59
CA VAL A 434 2.84 2.32 -45.53
C VAL A 434 3.84 1.87 -46.60
N GLY A 435 4.88 1.12 -46.19
CA GLY A 435 5.89 0.58 -47.10
C GLY A 435 5.30 -0.43 -48.09
N MET A 436 4.41 -1.32 -47.65
CA MET A 436 3.71 -2.23 -48.57
C MET A 436 2.76 -1.47 -49.50
N GLY A 437 1.99 -0.50 -49.00
CA GLY A 437 1.12 0.34 -49.84
C GLY A 437 1.84 1.07 -50.96
N MET A 438 3.10 1.49 -50.74
CA MET A 438 3.96 2.11 -51.76
C MET A 438 4.68 1.11 -52.70
N LEU A 439 4.65 -0.19 -52.40
CA LEU A 439 5.23 -1.24 -53.23
C LEU A 439 4.16 -1.96 -54.10
N THR A 440 2.89 -1.84 -53.74
CA THR A 440 1.75 -2.47 -54.44
C THR A 440 0.92 -1.52 -55.29
N GLY A 441 1.22 -0.22 -55.27
CA GLY A 441 0.61 0.83 -56.11
C GLY A 441 1.62 1.47 -57.04
#